data_AF-A0A5C4MXP1-F1
#
_entry.id   AF-A0A5C4MXP1-F1
#
_cell.length_a   1.000
_cell.length_b   1.000
_cell.length_c   1.000
_cell.angle_alpha   90.00
_cell.angle_beta   90.00
_cell.angle_gamma   90.00
#
_symmetry.space_group_name_H-M   'P 1'
#
loop_
_entity.id
_entity.type
_entity.pdbx_description
1 polymer ?
#
loop_
_entity_poly.entity_id
_entity_poly.type
_entity_poly.pdbx_seq_one_letter_code
_entity_poly.pdbx_strand_id
1 'polypeptide(L)' 'MVATTPGLPGRFVPAAQGGPELWVLWVDDDFRTAAIGTPDGRTGWIMDRPGAASADRTGAALEMLDFNGYDVTRLSGA' A
#
# COMPACT_ATOMS: atom_id res chain seq x y z
N MET A 1 15.95 4.02 -9.44
CA MET A 1 15.35 4.19 -8.10
C MET A 1 14.97 5.66 -7.98
N VAL A 2 13.67 5.98 -7.96
CA VAL A 2 13.21 7.36 -7.72
C VAL A 2 13.25 7.57 -6.21
N ALA A 3 13.96 8.61 -5.75
CA ALA A 3 13.99 8.95 -4.34
C ALA A 3 12.58 9.38 -3.88
N THR A 4 12.21 9.07 -2.64
CA THR A 4 11.00 9.62 -1.99
C THR A 4 11.48 10.50 -0.86
N THR A 5 10.98 11.74 -0.77
CA THR A 5 11.21 12.54 0.43
C THR A 5 10.24 12.04 1.51
N PRO A 6 10.72 11.65 2.70
CA PRO A 6 9.82 11.28 3.80
C PRO A 6 8.93 12.49 4.15
N GLY A 7 7.62 12.29 4.10
CA GLY A 7 6.65 13.21 4.69
C GLY A 7 6.46 12.90 6.18
N LEU A 8 5.21 13.01 6.65
CA LEU A 8 4.82 12.44 7.95
C LEU A 8 5.06 10.92 7.97
N PRO A 9 5.16 10.28 9.15
CA PRO A 9 5.32 8.83 9.24
C PRO A 9 4.33 8.08 8.34
N GLY A 10 4.85 7.17 7.49
CA GLY A 10 4.05 6.39 6.55
C GLY A 10 3.55 7.14 5.31
N ARG A 11 3.89 8.42 5.13
CA ARG A 11 3.48 9.23 3.97
C ARG A 11 4.69 9.61 3.14
N PHE A 12 4.64 9.24 1.87
CA PHE A 12 5.74 9.42 0.93
C PHE A 12 5.27 10.27 -0.24
N VAL A 13 6.05 11.31 -0.54
CA VAL A 13 5.87 12.11 -1.75
C VAL A 13 6.96 11.66 -2.74
N PRO A 14 6.60 11.06 -3.88
CA PRO A 14 7.58 10.67 -4.89
C PRO A 14 8.39 11.87 -5.38
N ALA A 15 9.72 11.76 -5.49
CA ALA A 15 10.54 12.85 -6.01
C ALA A 15 10.41 13.04 -7.54
N ALA A 16 9.82 12.05 -8.24
CA ALA A 16 9.46 12.21 -9.64
C ALA A 16 8.26 13.17 -9.75
N GLN A 17 8.40 14.20 -10.59
CA GLN A 17 7.35 15.19 -10.81
C GLN A 17 6.05 14.51 -11.28
N GLY A 18 4.97 14.69 -10.53
CA GLY A 18 3.64 14.18 -10.85
C GLY A 18 3.30 12.78 -10.32
N GLY A 19 4.18 12.15 -9.54
CA GLY A 19 3.82 10.90 -8.84
C GLY A 19 2.78 11.15 -7.73
N PRO A 20 1.82 10.24 -7.50
CA PRO A 20 0.82 10.43 -6.45
C PRO A 20 1.47 10.30 -5.07
N GLU A 21 0.95 11.03 -4.08
CA GLU A 21 1.30 10.79 -2.69
C GLU A 21 0.93 9.34 -2.31
N LEU A 22 1.82 8.66 -1.59
CA LEU A 22 1.66 7.26 -1.18
C LEU A 22 1.59 7.16 0.33
N TRP A 23 0.56 6.50 0.83
CA TRP A 23 0.36 6.21 2.25
C TRP A 23 0.53 4.72 2.49
N VAL A 24 1.34 4.37 3.50
CA VAL A 24 1.37 3.03 4.08
C VAL A 24 0.24 2.97 5.10
N LEU A 25 -0.76 2.14 4.81
CA LEU A 25 -1.96 2.01 5.63
C LEU A 25 -1.79 0.92 6.68
N TRP A 26 -1.04 -0.13 6.32
CA TRP A 26 -0.75 -1.27 7.19
C TRP A 26 0.43 -2.07 6.67
N VAL A 27 1.08 -2.78 7.59
CA VAL A 27 2.13 -3.75 7.33
C VAL A 27 1.99 -4.90 8.35
N ASP A 28 2.34 -6.12 7.95
CA ASP A 28 2.45 -7.22 8.92
C ASP A 28 3.64 -6.98 9.88
N ASP A 29 3.64 -7.72 10.98
CA ASP A 29 4.61 -7.62 12.07
C ASP A 29 6.08 -7.77 11.63
N ASP A 30 6.33 -8.59 10.61
CA ASP A 30 7.65 -8.87 10.06
C ASP A 30 7.98 -8.07 8.78
N PHE A 31 7.18 -7.09 8.37
CA PHE A 31 7.42 -6.25 7.18
C PHE A 31 7.56 -7.03 5.85
N ARG A 32 6.77 -8.09 5.71
CA ARG A 32 6.67 -8.96 4.54
C ARG A 32 5.57 -8.53 3.58
N THR A 33 4.44 -8.04 4.09
CA THR A 33 3.27 -7.64 3.28
C THR A 33 2.80 -6.26 3.72
N ALA A 34 2.51 -5.37 2.77
CA ALA A 34 2.01 -4.02 3.04
C ALA A 34 0.77 -3.68 2.21
N ALA A 35 -0.15 -2.95 2.83
CA ALA A 35 -1.24 -2.25 2.16
C ALA A 35 -0.84 -0.78 1.95
N ILE A 36 -0.81 -0.35 0.70
CA ILE A 36 -0.39 0.99 0.28
C ILE A 36 -1.47 1.60 -0.60
N GLY A 37 -1.71 2.89 -0.48
CA GLY A 37 -2.63 3.58 -1.39
C GLY A 37 -2.44 5.09 -1.47
N THR A 38 -3.23 5.72 -2.34
CA THR A 38 -3.29 7.18 -2.47
C THR A 38 -4.26 7.78 -1.45
N PRO A 39 -4.02 9.00 -0.93
CA PRO A 39 -4.87 9.62 0.09
C PRO A 39 -6.35 9.75 -0.30
N ASP A 40 -6.63 9.82 -1.60
CA ASP A 40 -7.96 9.98 -2.17
C ASP A 40 -8.69 8.65 -2.41
N GLY A 41 -8.11 7.51 -2.01
CA GLY A 41 -8.71 6.19 -2.14
C GLY A 41 -8.74 5.62 -3.57
N ARG A 42 -8.23 6.35 -4.57
CA ARG A 42 -8.40 5.96 -5.98
C ARG A 42 -7.48 4.83 -6.43
N THR A 43 -6.33 4.65 -5.77
CA THR A 43 -5.35 3.63 -6.13
C THR A 43 -4.81 2.94 -4.89
N GLY A 44 -4.77 1.61 -4.90
CA GLY A 44 -4.25 0.78 -3.81
C GLY A 44 -3.43 -0.38 -4.35
N TRP A 45 -2.52 -0.87 -3.51
CA TRP A 45 -1.66 -2.01 -3.79
C TRP A 45 -1.48 -2.85 -2.54
N ILE A 46 -1.43 -4.18 -2.74
CA ILE A 46 -0.88 -5.13 -1.78
C ILE A 46 0.49 -5.53 -2.32
N MET A 47 1.53 -5.39 -1.50
CA MET A 47 2.89 -5.67 -1.92
C MET A 47 3.55 -6.65 -0.96
N ASP A 48 4.09 -7.73 -1.52
CA ASP A 48 4.91 -8.69 -0.79
C ASP A 48 6.40 -8.48 -1.04
N ARG A 49 7.20 -8.78 -0.02
CA ARG A 49 8.64 -8.99 -0.19
C ARG A 49 8.89 -10.20 -1.11
N PRO A 50 10.01 -10.23 -1.86
CA PRO A 50 10.35 -11.37 -2.70
C PRO A 50 10.32 -12.69 -1.91
N GLY A 51 9.53 -13.66 -2.38
CA GLY A 51 9.38 -14.98 -1.75
C GLY A 51 8.50 -15.02 -0.49
N ALA A 52 7.81 -13.92 -0.16
CA ALA A 52 6.98 -13.82 1.05
C ALA A 52 5.47 -13.71 0.77
N ALA A 53 5.00 -14.14 -0.41
CA ALA A 53 3.57 -14.16 -0.72
C ALA A 53 2.79 -15.06 0.25
N SER A 54 1.62 -14.60 0.71
CA SER A 54 0.76 -15.36 1.61
C SER A 54 -0.69 -14.94 1.46
N ALA A 55 -1.58 -15.89 1.17
CA ALA A 55 -3.02 -15.63 1.04
C ALA A 55 -3.64 -15.06 2.32
N ASP A 56 -3.16 -15.49 3.49
CA ASP A 56 -3.63 -14.98 4.79
C ASP A 56 -3.29 -13.50 4.96
N ARG A 57 -2.05 -13.10 4.64
CA ARG A 57 -1.64 -11.69 4.70
C ARG A 57 -2.27 -10.85 3.61
N THR A 58 -2.51 -11.41 2.42
CA THR A 58 -3.29 -10.75 1.37
C THR A 58 -4.71 -10.46 1.87
N GLY A 59 -5.35 -11.41 2.54
CA GLY A 59 -6.66 -11.22 3.17
C GLY A 59 -6.66 -10.08 4.20
N ALA A 60 -5.70 -10.08 5.13
CA ALA A 60 -5.56 -9.01 6.12
C ALA A 60 -5.29 -7.63 5.48
N ALA A 61 -4.47 -7.59 4.42
CA ALA A 61 -4.20 -6.36 3.69
C ALA A 61 -5.43 -5.83 2.94
N LEU A 62 -6.27 -6.73 2.39
CA LEU A 62 -7.57 -6.37 1.79
C LEU A 62 -8.52 -5.79 2.83
N GLU A 63 -8.66 -6.43 4.00
CA GLU A 63 -9.49 -5.92 5.09
C GLU A 63 -9.06 -4.51 5.50
N MET A 64 -7.75 -4.26 5.53
CA MET A 64 -7.24 -2.95 5.93
C MET A 64 -7.40 -1.89 4.84
N LEU A 65 -7.36 -2.24 3.56
CA LEU A 65 -7.73 -1.34 2.46
C LEU A 65 -9.23 -0.97 2.54
N ASP A 66 -10.11 -1.95 2.71
CA ASP A 66 -11.55 -1.72 2.87
C ASP A 66 -11.85 -0.83 4.08
N PHE A 67 -11.23 -1.12 5.23
CA PHE A 67 -11.33 -0.30 6.44
C PHE A 67 -10.92 1.17 6.22
N ASN A 68 -9.94 1.43 5.35
CA ASN A 68 -9.48 2.77 5.01
C ASN A 68 -10.27 3.43 3.87
N GLY A 69 -11.37 2.83 3.41
CA GLY A 69 -12.30 3.42 2.45
C GLY A 69 -11.96 3.18 0.97
N TYR A 70 -11.10 2.20 0.67
CA TYR A 70 -10.81 1.79 -0.70
C TYR A 70 -11.86 0.80 -1.21
N ASP A 71 -12.29 0.94 -2.47
CA ASP A 71 -13.15 -0.04 -3.13
C ASP A 71 -12.31 -1.24 -3.60
N VAL A 72 -12.16 -2.24 -2.72
CA VAL A 72 -11.35 -3.43 -2.98
C VAL A 72 -11.85 -4.29 -4.13
N THR A 73 -13.12 -4.12 -4.56
CA THR A 73 -13.67 -4.84 -5.72
C THR A 73 -13.04 -4.42 -7.05
N ARG A 74 -12.31 -3.30 -7.06
CA ARG A 74 -11.58 -2.79 -8.23
C ARG A 74 -10.11 -3.19 -8.28
N LEU A 75 -9.60 -3.88 -7.25
CA LEU A 75 -8.22 -4.35 -7.23
C LEU A 75 -8.05 -5.50 -8.22
N SER A 76 -7.01 -5.42 -9.04
CA SER A 76 -6.62 -6.47 -9.97
C SER A 76 -5.45 -7.27 -9.42
N GLY A 77 -5.55 -8.59 -9.39
CA GLY A 77 -4.45 -9.48 -9.02
C GLY A 77 -4.20 -9.61 -7.51
N ALA A 78 -5.16 -9.19 -6.69
CA ALA A 78 -5.23 -9.54 -5.26
C ALA A 78 -5.82 -10.94 -5.08
#